data_AF-A0A6A5ASP3-F1
#
_entry.id   AF-A0A6A5ASP3-F1
#
_cell.length_a   1.000
_cell.length_b   1.000
_cell.length_c   1.000
_cell.angle_alpha   90.00
_cell.angle_beta   90.00
_cell.angle_gamma   90.00
#
_symmetry.space_group_name_H-M   'P 1'
#
loop_
_entity.id
_entity.type
_entity.pdbx_description
1 polymer ?
#
loop_
_entity_poly.entity_id
_entity_poly.type
_entity_poly.pdbx_seq_one_letter_code
_entity_poly.pdbx_strand_id
1 'polypeptide(L)'
;MLDTTSYANTSVKPLPAAPFRLELHSHFHVRNSSVQRVCMVIGQKLLDLGTDFVFKPLKGKWKVSKVDGSSMVEFNVALFKTGEAEHVVEFQRRQGDIVSMMHLYGEVAQACKKQQMLTGAGALKPLKHTRPAASPTSPQSAPWSTSDDMKAAVQSIHQMMASHHHDVQIQGILASISLSSVTSTYRDCLSPLVPLLVSLAHSTVDQVKRCASFALARLCNDPECRRAFMNSDGWELVVKLAAGGAGISLDCQRESLHVLEILCPLYSHELSGADGAAAVLTLLQDWQSIPDPRLKKHACGAHHALKAAGMLAQ
;
A
#
# COMPACT_ATOMS: atom_id res chain seq x y z
N MET A 1 -15.19 -5.75 -1.95
CA MET A 1 -14.81 -5.97 -0.53
C MET A 1 -15.94 -5.42 0.33
N LEU A 2 -16.27 -5.96 1.51
CA LEU A 2 -17.27 -5.32 2.38
C LEU A 2 -16.55 -4.58 3.50
N ASP A 3 -16.83 -3.29 3.69
CA ASP A 3 -16.33 -2.55 4.84
C ASP A 3 -17.03 -2.99 6.13
N THR A 4 -16.29 -3.63 7.03
CA THR A 4 -16.77 -4.10 8.34
C THR A 4 -16.61 -3.04 9.43
N THR A 5 -16.14 -1.84 9.11
CA THR A 5 -15.91 -0.77 10.09
C THR A 5 -17.24 -0.29 10.66
N SER A 6 -17.34 -0.23 11.99
CA SER A 6 -18.49 0.39 12.64
C SER A 6 -18.41 1.91 12.56
N TYR A 7 -19.34 2.51 11.85
CA TYR A 7 -19.54 3.96 11.76
C TYR A 7 -20.60 4.49 12.75
N ALA A 8 -21.14 3.61 13.60
CA ALA A 8 -22.06 3.99 14.66
C ALA A 8 -21.38 4.98 15.63
N ASN A 9 -22.16 5.93 16.16
CA ASN A 9 -21.68 6.94 17.12
C ASN A 9 -20.54 7.84 16.61
N THR A 10 -20.43 8.03 15.30
CA THR A 10 -19.46 8.97 14.72
C THR A 10 -19.76 10.39 15.20
N SER A 11 -18.76 11.03 15.79
CA SER A 11 -18.83 12.44 16.19
C SER A 11 -18.09 13.29 15.16
N VAL A 12 -18.78 14.31 14.64
CA VAL A 12 -18.22 15.26 13.69
C VAL A 12 -17.75 16.49 14.44
N LYS A 13 -16.48 16.83 14.30
CA LYS A 13 -15.89 17.98 14.97
C LYS A 13 -16.30 19.28 14.26
N PRO A 14 -16.47 20.39 14.99
CA PRO A 14 -16.61 21.69 14.35
C PRO A 14 -15.36 21.99 13.53
N LEU A 15 -15.53 22.72 12.43
CA LEU A 15 -14.41 23.28 11.71
C LEU A 15 -13.57 24.14 12.67
N PRO A 16 -12.23 23.97 12.73
CA PRO A 16 -11.41 24.80 13.60
C PRO A 16 -11.57 26.29 13.28
N ALA A 17 -11.54 27.13 14.33
CA ALA A 17 -11.65 28.58 14.18
C ALA A 17 -10.43 29.16 13.44
N ALA A 18 -10.59 30.38 12.92
CA ALA A 18 -9.49 31.14 12.34
C ALA A 18 -8.27 31.18 13.31
N PRO A 19 -7.03 31.11 12.81
CA PRO A 19 -6.61 31.27 11.40
C PRO A 19 -6.65 29.98 10.56
N PHE A 20 -7.18 28.87 11.09
CA PHE A 20 -7.29 27.62 10.34
C PHE A 20 -8.09 27.81 9.04
N ARG A 21 -7.62 27.18 7.97
CA ARG A 21 -8.30 27.11 6.67
C ARG A 21 -8.22 25.69 6.16
N LEU A 22 -9.28 25.27 5.48
CA LEU A 22 -9.27 24.04 4.71
C LEU A 22 -8.25 24.13 3.59
N GLU A 23 -7.59 23.02 3.29
CA GLU A 23 -6.71 22.91 2.13
C GLU A 23 -7.47 23.16 0.83
N LEU A 24 -7.04 24.14 0.03
CA LEU A 24 -7.83 24.72 -1.07
C LEU A 24 -8.34 23.69 -2.10
N HIS A 25 -7.59 22.60 -2.30
CA HIS A 25 -7.83 21.65 -3.39
C HIS A 25 -8.11 20.22 -2.95
N SER A 26 -8.17 19.95 -1.64
CA SER A 26 -8.34 18.58 -1.12
C SER A 26 -9.55 18.44 -0.19
N HIS A 27 -10.57 19.28 -0.36
CA HIS A 27 -11.84 19.14 0.34
C HIS A 27 -13.05 19.22 -0.58
N PHE A 28 -14.14 18.55 -0.19
CA PHE A 28 -15.45 18.69 -0.82
C PHE A 28 -16.56 18.73 0.24
N HIS A 29 -17.67 19.37 -0.12
CA HIS A 29 -18.82 19.49 0.77
C HIS A 29 -19.84 18.38 0.51
N VAL A 30 -20.44 17.88 1.59
CA VAL A 30 -21.52 16.91 1.55
C VAL A 30 -22.72 17.44 2.29
N ARG A 31 -23.91 17.05 1.83
CA ARG A 31 -25.20 17.35 2.48
C ARG A 31 -25.14 16.82 3.90
N ASN A 32 -25.81 17.52 4.82
CA ASN A 32 -26.16 16.96 6.13
C ASN A 32 -27.21 15.85 5.98
N SER A 33 -26.77 14.76 5.35
CA SER A 33 -27.38 13.45 5.35
C SER A 33 -26.88 12.69 6.59
N SER A 34 -27.42 11.52 6.88
CA SER A 34 -26.91 10.67 7.95
C SER A 34 -25.38 10.58 7.88
N VAL A 35 -24.69 11.08 8.91
CA VAL A 35 -23.22 11.04 9.04
C VAL A 35 -22.71 9.61 8.83
N GLN A 36 -23.46 8.63 9.35
CA GLN A 36 -23.16 7.22 9.16
C GLN A 36 -23.13 6.85 7.67
N ARG A 37 -24.09 7.32 6.87
CA ARG A 37 -24.11 7.07 5.42
C ARG A 37 -22.90 7.69 4.72
N VAL A 38 -22.52 8.93 5.07
CA VAL A 38 -21.31 9.57 4.53
C VAL A 38 -20.08 8.72 4.83
N CYS A 39 -19.93 8.30 6.08
CA CYS A 39 -18.83 7.47 6.51
C CYS A 39 -18.80 6.11 5.80
N MET A 40 -19.94 5.45 5.63
CA MET A 40 -20.04 4.18 4.90
C MET A 40 -19.59 4.31 3.44
N VAL A 41 -20.01 5.36 2.74
CA VAL A 41 -19.62 5.57 1.33
C VAL A 41 -18.11 5.83 1.21
N ILE A 42 -17.56 6.68 2.08
CA ILE A 42 -16.13 6.99 2.09
C ILE A 42 -15.32 5.74 2.44
N GLY A 43 -15.67 5.06 3.53
CA GLY A 43 -15.01 3.85 4.01
C GLY A 43 -14.98 2.73 2.98
N GLN A 44 -16.14 2.43 2.40
CA GLN A 44 -16.27 1.44 1.35
C GLN A 44 -15.41 1.79 0.13
N LYS A 45 -15.42 3.06 -0.30
CA LYS A 45 -14.61 3.48 -1.46
C LYS A 45 -13.11 3.45 -1.17
N LEU A 46 -12.67 3.84 0.04
CA LEU A 46 -11.28 3.70 0.47
C LEU A 46 -10.83 2.23 0.43
N LEU A 47 -11.70 1.32 0.89
CA LEU A 47 -11.44 -0.11 0.86
C LEU A 47 -11.34 -0.65 -0.58
N ASP A 48 -12.27 -0.25 -1.46
CA ASP A 48 -12.27 -0.64 -2.86
C ASP A 48 -11.03 -0.14 -3.62
N LEU A 49 -10.45 0.99 -3.19
CA LEU A 49 -9.21 1.54 -3.74
C LEU A 49 -7.94 0.83 -3.21
N GLY A 50 -8.11 -0.22 -2.39
CA GLY A 50 -7.02 -1.01 -1.84
C GLY A 50 -6.23 -0.29 -0.75
N THR A 51 -6.86 0.65 -0.03
CA THR A 51 -6.19 1.36 1.07
C THR A 51 -6.34 0.61 2.38
N ASP A 52 -5.37 0.80 3.27
CA ASP A 52 -5.45 0.38 4.66
C ASP A 52 -5.80 1.57 5.52
N PHE A 53 -6.79 1.43 6.39
CA PHE A 53 -7.20 2.55 7.24
C PHE A 53 -7.66 2.14 8.63
N VAL A 54 -7.52 3.10 9.55
CA VAL A 54 -8.09 3.03 10.89
C VAL A 54 -9.06 4.19 11.05
N PHE A 55 -10.33 3.88 11.24
CA PHE A 55 -11.35 4.87 11.55
C PHE A 55 -11.34 5.26 13.03
N LYS A 56 -11.43 6.56 13.31
CA LYS A 56 -11.50 7.13 14.66
C LYS A 56 -12.87 7.80 14.81
N PRO A 57 -13.91 7.11 15.34
CA PRO A 57 -15.30 7.57 15.32
C PRO A 57 -15.50 8.89 16.08
N LEU A 58 -14.86 9.03 17.25
CA LEU A 58 -14.92 10.26 18.06
C LEU A 58 -14.19 11.46 17.42
N LYS A 59 -13.49 11.24 16.30
CA LYS A 59 -12.80 12.29 15.55
C LYS A 59 -13.34 12.45 14.13
N GLY A 60 -14.33 11.66 13.71
CA GLY A 60 -14.83 11.63 12.33
C GLY A 60 -13.70 11.50 11.31
N LYS A 61 -12.70 10.65 11.59
CA LYS A 61 -11.41 10.67 10.88
C LYS A 61 -10.90 9.28 10.52
N TRP A 62 -10.51 9.09 9.27
CA TRP A 62 -9.73 7.95 8.81
C TRP A 62 -8.26 8.33 8.82
N LYS A 63 -7.41 7.45 9.35
CA LYS A 63 -5.97 7.44 9.08
C LYS A 63 -5.74 6.42 7.98
N VAL A 64 -5.28 6.85 6.82
CA VAL A 64 -5.19 6.02 5.61
C VAL A 64 -3.73 5.89 5.19
N SER A 65 -3.34 4.69 4.80
CA SER A 65 -2.06 4.40 4.16
C SER A 65 -2.27 3.53 2.93
N LYS A 66 -1.45 3.75 1.91
CA LYS A 66 -1.42 2.92 0.72
C LYS A 66 0.01 2.86 0.18
N VAL A 67 0.46 1.64 -0.11
CA VAL A 67 1.64 1.36 -0.93
C VAL A 67 1.13 0.68 -2.19
N ASP A 68 1.44 1.23 -3.35
CA ASP A 68 0.95 0.74 -4.63
C ASP A 68 1.92 1.09 -5.76
N GLY A 69 2.39 0.06 -6.46
CA GLY A 69 3.47 0.19 -7.44
C GLY A 69 4.68 0.92 -6.85
N SER A 70 5.13 1.98 -7.52
CA SER A 70 6.24 2.83 -7.11
C SER A 70 5.82 4.04 -6.27
N SER A 71 4.68 3.95 -5.57
CA SER A 71 4.16 5.04 -4.74
C SER A 71 3.79 4.56 -3.34
N MET A 72 4.06 5.42 -2.37
CA MET A 72 3.57 5.30 -1.00
C MET A 72 2.93 6.63 -0.61
N VAL A 73 1.79 6.56 0.08
CA VAL A 73 1.09 7.74 0.58
C VAL A 73 0.41 7.46 1.92
N GLU A 74 0.53 8.42 2.83
CA GLU A 74 -0.19 8.46 4.10
C GLU A 74 -0.94 9.77 4.22
N PHE A 75 -2.23 9.69 4.55
CA PHE A 75 -3.09 10.86 4.65
C PHE A 75 -4.22 10.61 5.66
N ASN A 76 -4.81 11.69 6.14
CA ASN A 76 -6.07 11.59 6.88
C ASN A 76 -7.23 12.00 5.97
N VAL A 77 -8.38 11.36 6.16
CA VAL A 77 -9.66 11.90 5.72
C VAL A 77 -10.40 12.37 6.97
N ALA A 78 -10.77 13.63 7.04
CA ALA A 78 -11.43 14.22 8.20
C ALA A 78 -12.79 14.80 7.82
N LEU A 79 -13.80 14.55 8.64
CA LEU A 79 -15.13 15.12 8.52
C LEU A 79 -15.30 16.25 9.53
N PHE A 80 -15.67 17.45 9.04
CA PHE A 80 -15.97 18.60 9.88
C PHE A 80 -17.39 19.11 9.66
N LYS A 81 -17.94 19.74 10.71
CA LYS A 81 -19.22 20.45 10.69
C LYS A 81 -18.94 21.93 10.40
N THR A 82 -19.55 22.45 9.34
CA THR A 82 -19.39 23.86 8.91
C THR A 82 -20.63 24.70 9.19
N GLY A 83 -21.83 24.10 9.24
CA GLY A 83 -23.10 24.74 9.55
C GLY A 83 -24.18 23.73 9.90
N GLU A 84 -25.45 24.13 9.91
CA GLU A 84 -26.58 23.22 10.19
C GLU A 84 -26.92 22.28 9.03
N ALA A 85 -26.61 22.66 7.79
CA ALA A 85 -27.05 21.92 6.60
C ALA A 85 -25.94 21.15 5.86
N GLU A 86 -24.67 21.29 6.27
CA GLU A 86 -23.53 20.73 5.53
C GLU A 86 -22.40 20.21 6.43
N HIS A 87 -21.69 19.23 5.88
CA HIS A 87 -20.38 18.80 6.38
C HIS A 87 -19.33 18.97 5.28
N VAL A 88 -18.08 19.08 5.70
CA VAL A 88 -16.93 19.10 4.78
C VAL A 88 -16.05 17.89 5.03
N VAL A 89 -15.65 17.23 3.96
CA VAL A 89 -14.68 16.14 3.96
C VAL A 89 -13.37 16.70 3.45
N GLU A 90 -12.31 16.60 4.25
CA GLU A 90 -10.98 17.09 3.90
C GLU A 90 -9.97 15.94 3.89
N PHE A 91 -9.17 15.88 2.83
CA PHE A 91 -8.02 15.01 2.68
C PHE A 91 -6.76 15.80 3.07
N GLN A 92 -6.06 15.30 4.08
CA GLN A 92 -4.89 15.94 4.66
C GLN A 92 -3.67 15.06 4.44
N ARG A 93 -2.83 15.41 3.47
CA ARG A 93 -1.56 14.71 3.23
C ARG A 93 -0.74 14.72 4.52
N ARG A 94 -0.19 13.56 4.88
CA ARG A 94 0.78 13.44 5.97
C ARG A 94 2.17 13.16 5.40
N GLN A 95 2.25 12.24 4.45
CA GLN A 95 3.50 11.90 3.78
C GLN A 95 3.24 11.23 2.43
N GLY A 96 4.29 11.12 1.62
CA GLY A 96 4.27 10.35 0.38
C GLY A 96 3.74 11.13 -0.82
N ASP A 97 3.39 10.47 -1.91
CA ASP A 97 3.07 11.14 -3.18
C ASP A 97 1.72 11.88 -3.17
N ILE A 98 1.76 13.17 -3.52
CA ILE A 98 0.56 14.01 -3.63
C ILE A 98 -0.34 13.60 -4.80
N VAL A 99 0.24 13.11 -5.91
CA VAL A 99 -0.54 12.70 -7.09
C VAL A 99 -1.40 11.49 -6.73
N SER A 100 -0.81 10.52 -6.05
CA SER A 100 -1.50 9.35 -5.50
C SER A 100 -2.61 9.75 -4.51
N MET A 101 -2.36 10.69 -3.59
CA MET A 101 -3.42 11.20 -2.69
C MET A 101 -4.57 11.85 -3.47
N MET A 102 -4.25 12.71 -4.45
CA MET A 102 -5.24 13.45 -5.21
C MET A 102 -6.08 12.53 -6.11
N HIS A 103 -5.50 11.45 -6.61
CA HIS A 103 -6.25 10.40 -7.30
C HIS A 103 -7.27 9.73 -6.35
N LEU A 104 -6.85 9.34 -5.14
CA LEU A 104 -7.74 8.76 -4.12
C LEU A 104 -8.85 9.74 -3.71
N TYR A 105 -8.51 11.01 -3.50
CA TYR A 105 -9.46 12.10 -3.25
C TYR A 105 -10.52 12.20 -4.35
N GLY A 106 -10.08 12.23 -5.61
CA GLY A 106 -10.97 12.31 -6.77
C GLY A 106 -11.95 11.15 -6.82
N GLU A 107 -11.44 9.92 -6.64
CA GLU A 107 -12.26 8.71 -6.64
C GLU A 107 -13.29 8.66 -5.50
N VAL A 108 -12.94 9.13 -4.30
CA VAL A 108 -13.88 9.23 -3.17
C VAL A 108 -14.92 10.32 -3.41
N ALA A 109 -14.51 11.50 -3.89
CA ALA A 109 -15.43 12.57 -4.25
C ALA A 109 -16.44 12.12 -5.33
N GLN A 110 -15.99 11.38 -6.34
CA GLN A 110 -16.87 10.79 -7.36
C GLN A 110 -17.84 9.76 -6.78
N ALA A 111 -17.43 8.94 -5.80
CA ALA A 111 -18.34 8.02 -5.12
C ALA A 111 -19.45 8.77 -4.37
N CYS A 112 -19.10 9.83 -3.63
CA CYS A 112 -20.07 10.71 -2.98
C CYS A 112 -21.00 11.40 -4.00
N LYS A 113 -20.48 11.79 -5.18
CA LYS A 113 -21.30 12.33 -6.28
C LYS A 113 -22.32 11.34 -6.78
N LYS A 114 -21.89 10.10 -7.07
CA LYS A 114 -22.77 9.02 -7.56
C LYS A 114 -23.90 8.72 -6.57
N GLN A 115 -23.65 8.92 -5.29
CA GLN A 115 -24.64 8.78 -4.22
C GLN A 115 -25.47 10.05 -3.96
N GLN A 116 -25.34 11.08 -4.81
CA GLN A 116 -26.04 12.37 -4.70
C GLN A 116 -25.80 13.11 -3.38
N MET A 117 -24.62 12.93 -2.78
CA MET A 117 -24.31 13.45 -1.44
C MET A 117 -23.61 14.80 -1.46
N LEU A 118 -23.04 15.23 -2.59
CA LEU A 118 -22.27 16.47 -2.68
C LEU A 118 -23.18 17.71 -2.57
N THR A 119 -22.66 18.77 -1.93
CA THR A 119 -23.24 20.12 -1.99
C THR A 119 -22.33 21.10 -2.72
N GLY A 120 -22.96 22.09 -3.37
CA GLY A 120 -22.30 23.14 -4.13
C GLY A 120 -21.70 22.69 -5.47
N ALA A 121 -21.51 23.67 -6.36
CA ALA A 121 -20.80 23.49 -7.64
C ALA A 121 -19.27 23.34 -7.48
N GLY A 122 -18.76 23.40 -6.24
CA GLY A 122 -17.33 23.35 -5.92
C GLY A 122 -16.75 21.94 -5.83
N ALA A 123 -17.59 20.92 -5.61
CA ALA A 123 -17.12 19.56 -5.28
C ALA A 123 -16.36 18.84 -6.42
N LEU A 124 -16.46 19.37 -7.64
CA LEU A 124 -15.69 18.94 -8.81
C LEU A 124 -15.55 20.13 -9.77
N LYS A 125 -15.10 21.30 -9.32
CA LYS A 125 -14.59 22.23 -10.34
C LYS A 125 -13.43 21.50 -11.00
N PRO A 126 -13.52 21.12 -12.29
CA PRO A 126 -12.31 20.77 -13.01
C PRO A 126 -11.45 22.00 -12.82
N LEU A 127 -10.20 21.82 -12.39
CA LEU A 127 -9.25 22.90 -12.62
C LEU A 127 -9.33 23.14 -14.12
N LYS A 128 -9.98 24.23 -14.56
CA LYS A 128 -9.77 24.83 -15.87
C LYS A 128 -8.35 25.40 -15.95
N HIS A 129 -7.38 24.80 -15.27
CA HIS A 129 -6.06 24.71 -15.84
C HIS A 129 -6.25 23.80 -17.04
N THR A 130 -6.41 24.42 -18.20
CA THR A 130 -5.80 23.90 -19.41
C THR A 130 -4.47 23.32 -18.94
N ARG A 131 -4.36 21.98 -18.91
CA ARG A 131 -3.06 21.33 -18.73
C ARG A 131 -2.15 22.12 -19.66
N PRO A 132 -1.10 22.82 -19.17
CA PRO A 132 -0.20 23.49 -20.08
C PRO A 132 0.11 22.45 -21.15
N ALA A 133 -0.18 22.83 -22.41
CA ALA A 133 -0.03 21.92 -23.54
C ALA A 133 1.28 21.18 -23.30
N ALA A 134 1.21 19.84 -23.22
CA ALA A 134 2.37 19.04 -22.82
C ALA A 134 3.54 19.62 -23.61
N SER A 135 4.53 20.19 -22.90
CA SER A 135 5.68 20.75 -23.60
C SER A 135 6.13 19.65 -24.57
N PRO A 136 6.34 19.96 -25.86
CA PRO A 136 6.75 18.94 -26.84
C PRO A 136 8.05 18.24 -26.42
N THR A 137 8.76 18.83 -25.45
CA THR A 137 9.77 18.22 -24.59
C THR A 137 9.16 17.47 -23.39
N SER A 138 8.22 16.56 -23.60
CA SER A 138 8.33 15.33 -22.79
C SER A 138 9.61 14.69 -23.30
N PRO A 139 10.65 14.49 -22.48
CA PRO A 139 11.77 13.67 -22.93
C PRO A 139 11.10 12.38 -23.40
N GLN A 140 11.19 12.12 -24.72
CA GLN A 140 10.90 10.80 -25.23
C GLN A 140 11.73 9.90 -24.32
N SER A 141 11.06 9.01 -23.58
CA SER A 141 11.75 7.98 -22.84
C SER A 141 12.60 7.28 -23.88
N ALA A 142 13.89 7.64 -23.93
CA ALA A 142 14.84 6.93 -24.74
C ALA A 142 14.68 5.48 -24.28
N PRO A 143 14.30 4.55 -25.18
CA PRO A 143 14.28 3.15 -24.81
C PRO A 143 15.65 2.87 -24.19
N TRP A 144 15.69 2.26 -22.99
CA TRP A 144 16.95 2.02 -22.29
C TRP A 144 17.94 1.41 -23.26
N SER A 145 18.93 2.22 -23.61
CA SER A 145 19.64 2.08 -24.88
C SER A 145 20.55 0.86 -24.83
N THR A 146 20.92 0.42 -23.63
CA THR A 146 21.83 -0.70 -23.37
C THR A 146 21.57 -1.40 -22.03
N SER A 147 22.11 -2.62 -21.88
CA SER A 147 22.21 -3.31 -20.58
C SER A 147 23.06 -2.54 -19.56
N ASP A 148 23.97 -1.67 -20.00
CA ASP A 148 24.85 -0.92 -19.12
C ASP A 148 24.12 0.25 -18.45
N ASP A 149 23.23 0.92 -19.18
CA ASP A 149 22.34 1.95 -18.62
C ASP A 149 21.47 1.37 -17.50
N MET A 150 20.99 0.13 -17.68
CA MET A 150 20.24 -0.60 -16.68
C MET A 150 21.08 -0.90 -15.43
N LYS A 151 22.28 -1.46 -15.60
CA LYS A 151 23.18 -1.74 -14.47
C LYS A 151 23.54 -0.47 -13.71
N ALA A 152 23.77 0.65 -14.40
CA ALA A 152 24.02 1.95 -13.78
C ALA A 152 22.79 2.47 -12.99
N ALA A 153 21.58 2.27 -13.51
CA ALA A 153 20.34 2.61 -12.82
C ALA A 153 20.16 1.75 -11.55
N VAL A 154 20.37 0.43 -11.64
CA VAL A 154 20.34 -0.48 -10.49
C VAL A 154 21.39 -0.08 -9.45
N GLN A 155 22.60 0.27 -9.88
CA GLN A 155 23.66 0.71 -8.97
C GLN A 155 23.26 1.99 -8.22
N SER A 156 22.64 2.96 -8.92
CA SER A 156 22.09 4.17 -8.31
C SER A 156 21.02 3.82 -7.27
N ILE A 157 20.10 2.92 -7.60
CA ILE A 157 19.05 2.45 -6.69
C ILE A 157 19.65 1.77 -5.46
N HIS A 158 20.66 0.93 -5.64
CA HIS A 158 21.39 0.28 -4.55
C HIS A 158 22.00 1.33 -3.60
N GLN A 159 22.66 2.36 -4.14
CA GLN A 159 23.24 3.44 -3.34
C GLN A 159 22.18 4.22 -2.56
N MET A 160 21.01 4.47 -3.17
CA MET A 160 19.89 5.11 -2.48
C MET A 160 19.38 4.26 -1.31
N MET A 161 19.19 2.96 -1.53
CA MET A 161 18.78 2.01 -0.49
C MET A 161 19.81 1.86 0.64
N ALA A 162 21.09 2.02 0.34
CA ALA A 162 22.18 1.96 1.30
C ALA A 162 22.42 3.28 2.07
N SER A 163 21.71 4.36 1.71
CA SER A 163 21.81 5.66 2.37
C SER A 163 21.45 5.58 3.86
N HIS A 164 21.96 6.52 4.67
CA HIS A 164 21.56 6.71 6.06
C HIS A 164 20.22 7.47 6.21
N HIS A 165 19.71 8.05 5.11
CA HIS A 165 18.50 8.86 5.11
C HIS A 165 17.28 8.03 4.69
N HIS A 166 16.32 7.86 5.59
CA HIS A 166 15.17 6.97 5.38
C HIS A 166 14.27 7.37 4.21
N ASP A 167 14.14 8.65 3.92
CA ASP A 167 13.44 9.15 2.74
C ASP A 167 14.14 8.73 1.44
N VAL A 168 15.48 8.82 1.39
CA VAL A 168 16.28 8.34 0.25
C VAL A 168 16.17 6.81 0.11
N GLN A 169 16.22 6.07 1.22
CA GLN A 169 16.00 4.62 1.22
C GLN A 169 14.63 4.26 0.63
N ILE A 170 13.57 4.93 1.07
CA ILE A 170 12.20 4.72 0.55
C ILE A 170 12.15 5.01 -0.95
N GLN A 171 12.76 6.10 -1.43
CA GLN A 171 12.79 6.39 -2.86
C GLN A 171 13.55 5.32 -3.65
N GLY A 172 14.66 4.81 -3.11
CA GLY A 172 15.39 3.68 -3.71
C GLY A 172 14.50 2.43 -3.82
N ILE A 173 13.78 2.10 -2.75
CA ILE A 173 12.83 0.97 -2.73
C ILE A 173 11.70 1.15 -3.75
N LEU A 174 11.08 2.33 -3.82
CA LEU A 174 10.01 2.59 -4.78
C LEU A 174 10.53 2.58 -6.23
N ALA A 175 11.76 3.04 -6.46
CA ALA A 175 12.41 3.00 -7.76
C ALA A 175 12.67 1.55 -8.22
N SER A 176 13.05 0.62 -7.32
CA SER A 176 13.24 -0.79 -7.70
C SER A 176 11.93 -1.44 -8.14
N ILE A 177 10.82 -1.11 -7.49
CA ILE A 177 9.49 -1.58 -7.89
C ILE A 177 9.13 -1.01 -9.28
N SER A 178 9.33 0.29 -9.48
CA SER A 178 9.10 0.94 -10.77
C SER A 178 9.88 0.23 -11.88
N LEU A 179 11.18 0.00 -11.65
CA LEU A 179 12.08 -0.65 -12.59
C LEU A 179 11.60 -2.08 -12.93
N SER A 180 11.19 -2.85 -11.92
CA SER A 180 10.66 -4.22 -12.09
C SER A 180 9.39 -4.31 -12.94
N SER A 181 8.61 -3.22 -12.97
CA SER A 181 7.35 -3.16 -13.72
C SER A 181 7.53 -2.83 -15.20
N VAL A 182 8.62 -2.15 -15.57
CA VAL A 182 8.86 -1.64 -16.92
C VAL A 182 9.58 -2.66 -17.81
N THR A 183 10.43 -3.52 -17.25
CA THR A 183 11.19 -4.50 -18.05
C THR A 183 10.98 -5.94 -17.64
N SER A 184 10.68 -6.77 -18.63
CA SER A 184 10.88 -8.22 -18.56
C SER A 184 12.33 -8.61 -18.88
N THR A 185 13.02 -7.82 -19.70
CA THR A 185 14.31 -8.18 -20.31
C THR A 185 15.50 -8.13 -19.36
N TYR A 186 15.45 -7.31 -18.31
CA TYR A 186 16.59 -7.05 -17.42
C TYR A 186 16.26 -7.24 -15.94
N ARG A 187 15.33 -8.13 -15.61
CA ARG A 187 14.95 -8.39 -14.21
C ARG A 187 16.04 -9.09 -13.41
N ASP A 188 16.88 -9.86 -14.09
CA ASP A 188 18.09 -10.47 -13.54
C ASP A 188 19.02 -9.44 -12.88
N CYS A 189 19.10 -8.24 -13.47
CA CYS A 189 19.88 -7.12 -12.95
C CYS A 189 19.35 -6.60 -11.60
N LEU A 190 18.12 -6.94 -11.19
CA LEU A 190 17.54 -6.52 -9.90
C LEU A 190 17.93 -7.46 -8.75
N SER A 191 18.42 -8.66 -9.03
CA SER A 191 18.80 -9.64 -8.01
C SER A 191 19.80 -9.09 -6.95
N PRO A 192 20.78 -8.21 -7.26
CA PRO A 192 21.68 -7.66 -6.25
C PRO A 192 20.99 -6.73 -5.24
N LEU A 193 19.79 -6.22 -5.54
CA LEU A 193 19.01 -5.38 -4.63
C LEU A 193 18.34 -6.20 -3.52
N VAL A 194 18.14 -7.51 -3.73
CA VAL A 194 17.34 -8.36 -2.84
C VAL A 194 17.95 -8.47 -1.43
N PRO A 195 19.25 -8.77 -1.23
CA PRO A 195 19.83 -8.83 0.12
C PRO A 195 19.70 -7.50 0.88
N LEU A 196 19.83 -6.38 0.17
CA LEU A 196 19.68 -5.05 0.76
C LEU A 196 18.21 -4.79 1.14
N LEU A 197 17.26 -5.19 0.32
CA LEU A 197 15.83 -5.13 0.65
C LEU A 197 15.48 -5.99 1.87
N VAL A 198 16.07 -7.18 2.00
CA VAL A 198 15.92 -8.02 3.20
C VAL A 198 16.43 -7.29 4.44
N SER A 199 17.62 -6.69 4.38
CA SER A 199 18.15 -5.86 5.47
C SER A 199 17.22 -4.69 5.82
N LEU A 200 16.70 -3.98 4.82
CA LEU A 200 15.76 -2.86 5.03
C LEU A 200 14.40 -3.33 5.61
N ALA A 201 13.97 -4.56 5.33
CA ALA A 201 12.78 -5.15 5.94
C ALA A 201 12.97 -5.46 7.44
N HIS A 202 14.20 -5.53 7.95
CA HIS A 202 14.51 -5.55 9.39
C HIS A 202 14.50 -4.17 10.05
N SER A 203 14.37 -3.08 9.28
CA SER A 203 14.43 -1.71 9.80
C SER A 203 13.46 -1.47 10.96
N THR A 204 13.86 -0.65 11.93
CA THR A 204 12.97 -0.17 13.00
C THR A 204 12.01 0.91 12.51
N VAL A 205 12.26 1.48 11.33
CA VAL A 205 11.40 2.48 10.70
C VAL A 205 10.30 1.77 9.90
N ASP A 206 9.07 1.86 10.42
CA ASP A 206 7.88 1.17 9.88
C ASP A 206 7.72 1.35 8.35
N GLN A 207 7.92 2.57 7.85
CA GLN A 207 7.77 2.88 6.43
C GLN A 207 8.83 2.21 5.56
N VAL A 208 10.08 2.21 6.00
CA VAL A 208 11.17 1.53 5.29
C VAL A 208 10.87 0.03 5.24
N LYS A 209 10.50 -0.55 6.39
CA LYS A 209 10.11 -1.96 6.51
C LYS A 209 8.95 -2.34 5.59
N ARG A 210 7.87 -1.55 5.58
CA ARG A 210 6.68 -1.81 4.75
C ARG A 210 6.99 -1.71 3.27
N CYS A 211 7.69 -0.65 2.84
CA CYS A 211 8.12 -0.52 1.46
C CYS A 211 9.05 -1.67 1.03
N ALA A 212 10.01 -2.05 1.87
CA ALA A 212 10.94 -3.13 1.57
C ALA A 212 10.21 -4.48 1.46
N SER A 213 9.30 -4.79 2.38
CA SER A 213 8.47 -5.99 2.34
C SER A 213 7.62 -6.05 1.06
N PHE A 214 7.01 -4.92 0.68
CA PHE A 214 6.26 -4.81 -0.57
C PHE A 214 7.14 -5.02 -1.80
N ALA A 215 8.33 -4.42 -1.84
CA ALA A 215 9.28 -4.61 -2.94
C ALA A 215 9.75 -6.06 -3.06
N LEU A 216 10.07 -6.73 -1.95
CA LEU A 216 10.45 -8.14 -1.94
C LEU A 216 9.35 -9.03 -2.56
N ALA A 217 8.09 -8.81 -2.19
CA ALA A 217 6.96 -9.52 -2.77
C ALA A 217 6.84 -9.33 -4.29
N ARG A 218 7.16 -8.13 -4.80
CA ARG A 218 7.17 -7.88 -6.25
C ARG A 218 8.36 -8.56 -6.94
N LEU A 219 9.57 -8.40 -6.40
CA LEU A 219 10.80 -8.91 -7.00
C LEU A 219 10.86 -10.44 -6.98
N CYS A 220 10.32 -11.11 -5.95
CA CYS A 220 10.28 -12.57 -5.89
C CYS A 220 9.46 -13.23 -7.03
N ASN A 221 8.71 -12.47 -7.82
CA ASN A 221 8.10 -13.01 -9.03
C ASN A 221 9.15 -13.40 -10.10
N ASP A 222 10.37 -12.87 -10.01
CA ASP A 222 11.48 -13.19 -10.90
C ASP A 222 12.38 -14.34 -10.37
N PRO A 223 12.76 -15.33 -11.19
CA PRO A 223 13.58 -16.46 -10.75
C PRO A 223 14.94 -16.09 -10.13
N GLU A 224 15.65 -15.10 -10.68
CA GLU A 224 16.97 -14.71 -10.18
C GLU A 224 16.83 -13.97 -8.84
N CYS A 225 15.80 -13.13 -8.72
CA CYS A 225 15.46 -12.49 -7.45
C CYS A 225 15.05 -13.51 -6.36
N ARG A 226 14.30 -14.58 -6.72
CA ARG A 226 14.01 -15.68 -5.77
C ARG A 226 15.26 -16.37 -5.27
N ARG A 227 16.20 -16.67 -6.19
CA ARG A 227 17.46 -17.32 -5.81
C ARG A 227 18.28 -16.41 -4.88
N ALA A 228 18.38 -15.13 -5.21
CA ALA A 228 19.03 -14.14 -4.35
C ALA A 228 18.36 -14.01 -2.98
N PHE A 229 17.01 -14.09 -2.93
CA PHE A 229 16.26 -14.08 -1.68
C PHE A 229 16.57 -15.30 -0.81
N MET A 230 16.53 -16.51 -1.38
CA MET A 230 16.81 -17.74 -0.64
C MET A 230 18.28 -17.84 -0.18
N ASN A 231 19.20 -17.19 -0.90
CA ASN A 231 20.60 -17.09 -0.49
C ASN A 231 20.87 -15.98 0.54
N SER A 232 19.82 -15.34 1.05
CA SER A 232 19.89 -14.32 2.10
C SER A 232 19.15 -14.77 3.35
N ASP A 233 19.30 -14.03 4.45
CA ASP A 233 18.58 -14.30 5.71
C ASP A 233 17.07 -13.91 5.64
N GLY A 234 16.54 -13.71 4.43
CA GLY A 234 15.17 -13.22 4.21
C GLY A 234 14.09 -14.25 4.53
N TRP A 235 14.39 -15.54 4.44
CA TRP A 235 13.40 -16.61 4.66
C TRP A 235 12.81 -16.56 6.07
N GLU A 236 13.65 -16.55 7.09
CA GLU A 236 13.22 -16.51 8.49
C GLU A 236 12.40 -15.25 8.79
N LEU A 237 12.85 -14.09 8.27
CA LEU A 237 12.10 -12.84 8.38
C LEU A 237 10.69 -12.96 7.79
N VAL A 238 10.57 -13.46 6.56
CA VAL A 238 9.29 -13.55 5.86
C VAL A 238 8.35 -14.53 6.54
N VAL A 239 8.84 -15.69 7.01
CA VAL A 239 8.00 -16.64 7.77
C VAL A 239 7.46 -15.99 9.04
N LYS A 240 8.32 -15.29 9.79
CA LYS A 240 7.92 -14.57 11.00
C LYS A 240 6.91 -13.46 10.74
N LEU A 241 7.12 -12.66 9.69
CA LEU A 241 6.18 -11.59 9.32
C LEU A 241 4.85 -12.16 8.81
N ALA A 242 4.87 -13.25 8.04
CA ALA A 242 3.68 -13.93 7.53
C ALA A 242 2.83 -14.58 8.65
N ALA A 243 3.49 -15.11 9.69
CA ALA A 243 2.81 -15.61 10.88
C ALA A 243 1.94 -14.53 11.56
N GLY A 244 2.29 -13.25 11.38
CA GLY A 244 1.62 -12.13 12.03
C GLY A 244 1.85 -12.13 13.55
N GLY A 245 0.97 -11.42 14.27
CA GLY A 245 1.03 -11.30 15.72
C GLY A 245 1.15 -9.86 16.20
N ALA A 246 1.32 -9.69 17.51
CA ALA A 246 1.39 -8.38 18.14
C ALA A 246 2.63 -7.61 17.62
N GLY A 247 2.40 -6.45 17.00
CA GLY A 247 3.46 -5.57 16.49
C GLY A 247 3.85 -5.80 15.03
N ILE A 248 3.26 -6.79 14.35
CA ILE A 248 3.40 -6.93 12.89
C ILE A 248 2.24 -6.19 12.22
N SER A 249 2.56 -5.27 11.31
CA SER A 249 1.54 -4.57 10.53
C SER A 249 0.91 -5.54 9.53
N LEU A 250 -0.40 -5.36 9.29
CA LEU A 250 -1.14 -6.21 8.36
C LEU A 250 -0.56 -6.16 6.94
N ASP A 251 0.01 -5.03 6.53
CA ASP A 251 0.68 -4.87 5.24
C ASP A 251 1.91 -5.77 5.13
N CYS A 252 2.78 -5.75 6.15
CA CYS A 252 3.94 -6.64 6.17
C CYS A 252 3.49 -8.11 6.16
N GLN A 253 2.46 -8.46 6.94
CA GLN A 253 1.94 -9.82 6.94
C GLN A 253 1.43 -10.24 5.55
N ARG A 254 0.68 -9.39 4.85
CA ARG A 254 0.18 -9.67 3.50
C ARG A 254 1.30 -9.87 2.50
N GLU A 255 2.27 -8.96 2.45
CA GLU A 255 3.36 -9.04 1.48
C GLU A 255 4.28 -10.22 1.78
N SER A 256 4.54 -10.53 3.05
CA SER A 256 5.28 -11.73 3.43
C SER A 256 4.53 -13.02 3.09
N LEU A 257 3.21 -13.06 3.27
CA LEU A 257 2.41 -14.22 2.86
C LEU A 257 2.36 -14.36 1.33
N HIS A 258 2.41 -13.25 0.60
CA HIS A 258 2.56 -13.27 -0.85
C HIS A 258 3.92 -13.82 -1.29
N VAL A 259 5.01 -13.47 -0.59
CA VAL A 259 6.33 -14.10 -0.82
C VAL A 259 6.25 -15.61 -0.57
N LEU A 260 5.61 -16.05 0.52
CA LEU A 260 5.41 -17.49 0.79
C LEU A 260 4.59 -18.17 -0.31
N GLU A 261 3.50 -17.56 -0.79
CA GLU A 261 2.72 -18.07 -1.93
C GLU A 261 3.60 -18.31 -3.17
N ILE A 262 4.56 -17.42 -3.44
CA ILE A 262 5.47 -17.52 -4.58
C ILE A 262 6.55 -18.59 -4.35
N LEU A 263 7.08 -18.71 -3.13
CA LEU A 263 8.26 -19.52 -2.83
C LEU A 263 7.93 -20.94 -2.37
N CYS A 264 6.84 -21.16 -1.65
CA CYS A 264 6.46 -22.48 -1.14
C CYS A 264 6.32 -23.56 -2.24
N PRO A 265 5.89 -23.28 -3.48
CA PRO A 265 5.94 -24.29 -4.55
C PRO A 265 7.34 -24.87 -4.84
N LEU A 266 8.40 -24.13 -4.50
CA LEU A 266 9.79 -24.49 -4.79
C LEU A 266 10.59 -24.84 -3.51
N TYR A 267 10.27 -24.18 -2.39
CA TYR A 267 11.07 -24.20 -1.15
C TYR A 267 10.22 -24.58 0.07
N SER A 268 9.16 -25.37 -0.11
CA SER A 268 8.27 -25.81 0.97
C SER A 268 9.02 -26.44 2.15
N HIS A 269 10.03 -27.27 1.90
CA HIS A 269 10.84 -27.93 2.93
C HIS A 269 11.54 -26.95 3.88
N GLU A 270 11.97 -25.79 3.39
CA GLU A 270 12.62 -24.74 4.19
C GLU A 270 11.65 -24.15 5.24
N LEU A 271 10.34 -24.24 5.02
CA LEU A 271 9.35 -23.74 5.97
C LEU A 271 9.41 -24.53 7.28
N SER A 272 9.67 -25.84 7.21
CA SER A 272 9.62 -26.72 8.39
C SER A 272 10.65 -26.37 9.48
N GLY A 273 11.78 -25.78 9.09
CA GLY A 273 12.87 -25.40 10.00
C GLY A 273 12.81 -23.96 10.52
N ALA A 274 11.86 -23.14 10.04
CA ALA A 274 11.84 -21.71 10.33
C ALA A 274 11.09 -21.37 11.63
N ASP A 275 11.56 -20.35 12.35
CA ASP A 275 10.83 -19.76 13.47
C ASP A 275 9.51 -19.13 12.96
N GLY A 276 8.40 -19.46 13.61
CA GLY A 276 7.05 -19.05 13.18
C GLY A 276 6.34 -20.01 12.20
N ALA A 277 6.99 -21.08 11.73
CA ALA A 277 6.41 -22.04 10.80
C ALA A 277 5.08 -22.64 11.28
N ALA A 278 5.02 -23.06 12.56
CA ALA A 278 3.79 -23.62 13.14
C ALA A 278 2.62 -22.64 13.10
N ALA A 279 2.88 -21.35 13.36
CA ALA A 279 1.87 -20.30 13.30
C ALA A 279 1.40 -20.04 11.87
N VAL A 280 2.33 -20.02 10.90
CA VAL A 280 1.99 -19.93 9.47
C VAL A 280 1.14 -21.13 9.04
N LEU A 281 1.54 -22.36 9.36
CA LEU A 281 0.77 -23.56 9.01
C LEU A 281 -0.63 -23.54 9.61
N THR A 282 -0.77 -23.11 10.87
CA THR A 282 -2.08 -22.95 11.53
C THR A 282 -2.95 -21.92 10.81
N LEU A 283 -2.38 -20.73 10.50
CA LEU A 283 -3.06 -19.68 9.75
C LEU A 283 -3.52 -20.17 8.36
N LEU A 284 -2.67 -20.95 7.69
CA LEU A 284 -2.96 -21.49 6.36
C LEU A 284 -3.95 -22.64 6.37
N GLN A 285 -4.06 -23.41 7.45
CA GLN A 285 -5.11 -24.42 7.60
C GLN A 285 -6.50 -23.77 7.71
N ASP A 286 -6.60 -22.67 8.46
CA ASP A 286 -7.84 -21.91 8.66
C ASP A 286 -7.94 -20.67 7.75
N TRP A 287 -7.36 -20.72 6.55
CA TRP A 287 -7.31 -19.56 5.65
C TRP A 287 -8.69 -18.99 5.30
N GLN A 288 -9.73 -19.83 5.38
CA GLN A 288 -11.12 -19.46 5.07
C GLN A 288 -11.71 -18.48 6.08
N SER A 289 -11.26 -18.54 7.34
CA SER A 289 -11.73 -17.65 8.40
C SER A 289 -11.09 -16.26 8.35
N ILE A 290 -10.02 -16.08 7.57
CA ILE A 290 -9.30 -14.80 7.46
C ILE A 290 -10.27 -13.71 6.96
N PRO A 291 -10.50 -12.65 7.78
CA PRO A 291 -11.44 -11.59 7.41
C PRO A 291 -10.89 -10.66 6.34
N ASP A 292 -9.56 -10.43 6.33
CA ASP A 292 -8.92 -9.59 5.35
C ASP A 292 -8.78 -10.31 4.00
N PRO A 293 -9.46 -9.85 2.93
CA PRO A 293 -9.53 -10.62 1.69
C PRO A 293 -8.24 -10.58 0.87
N ARG A 294 -7.38 -9.56 1.06
CA ARG A 294 -6.06 -9.51 0.41
C ARG A 294 -5.13 -10.54 1.04
N LEU A 295 -5.09 -10.61 2.36
CA LEU A 295 -4.37 -11.64 3.12
C LEU A 295 -4.93 -13.02 2.79
N LYS A 296 -6.26 -13.18 2.81
CA LYS A 296 -6.95 -14.43 2.46
C LYS A 296 -6.59 -14.95 1.07
N LYS A 297 -6.45 -14.06 0.08
CA LYS A 297 -6.02 -14.43 -1.28
C LYS A 297 -4.64 -15.13 -1.23
N HIS A 298 -3.66 -14.48 -0.61
CA HIS A 298 -2.30 -15.02 -0.51
C HIS A 298 -2.24 -16.28 0.38
N ALA A 299 -3.02 -16.30 1.46
CA ALA A 299 -3.17 -17.48 2.31
C ALA A 299 -3.72 -18.68 1.54
N CYS A 300 -4.76 -18.47 0.72
CA CYS A 300 -5.32 -19.52 -0.14
C CYS A 300 -4.28 -20.06 -1.13
N GLY A 301 -3.52 -19.17 -1.79
CA GLY A 301 -2.44 -19.55 -2.71
C GLY A 301 -1.35 -20.38 -2.02
N ALA A 302 -0.84 -19.89 -0.89
CA ALA A 302 0.16 -20.60 -0.09
C ALA A 302 -0.37 -21.94 0.46
N HIS A 303 -1.63 -22.00 0.91
CA HIS A 303 -2.28 -23.24 1.34
C HIS A 303 -2.26 -24.29 0.23
N HIS A 304 -2.68 -23.93 -0.99
CA HIS A 304 -2.67 -24.86 -2.11
C HIS A 304 -1.25 -25.35 -2.46
N ALA A 305 -0.26 -24.45 -2.42
CA ALA A 305 1.13 -24.82 -2.66
C ALA A 305 1.64 -25.82 -1.62
N LEU A 306 1.38 -25.59 -0.33
CA LEU A 306 1.81 -26.47 0.75
C LEU A 306 1.04 -27.79 0.78
N LYS A 307 -0.25 -27.78 0.43
CA LYS A 307 -1.05 -29.00 0.26
C LYS A 307 -0.50 -29.86 -0.89
N ALA A 308 -0.16 -29.25 -2.02
CA ALA A 308 0.48 -29.96 -3.14
C ALA A 308 1.85 -30.54 -2.77
N ALA A 309 2.59 -29.86 -1.88
CA ALA A 309 3.87 -30.34 -1.34
C ALA A 309 3.74 -31.37 -0.20
N GLY A 310 2.52 -31.75 0.20
CA GLY A 310 2.29 -32.72 1.28
C GLY A 310 2.58 -32.20 2.70
N MET A 311 2.71 -30.88 2.88
CA MET A 311 2.98 -30.26 4.18
C MET A 311 1.73 -29.96 5.01
N LEU A 312 0.56 -29.99 4.38
CA LEU A 312 -0.74 -29.82 5.04
C LEU A 312 -1.58 -31.08 4.85
N ALA A 313 -2.31 -31.46 5.89
CA ALA A 313 -3.27 -32.57 5.84
C ALA A 313 -4.36 -32.31 4.78
N GLN A 314 -4.94 -33.40 4.26
CA GLN A 314 -5.96 -33.36 3.20
C GLN A 314 -7.21 -32.57 3.61
#